data_AF-A0A6H5FZ14-F1
#
_entry.id   AF-A0A6H5FZ14-F1
#
_cell.length_a   1.000
_cell.length_b   1.000
_cell.length_c   1.000
_cell.angle_alpha   90.00
_cell.angle_beta   90.00
_cell.angle_gamma   90.00
#
_symmetry.space_group_name_H-M   'P 1'
#
loop_
_entity.id
_entity.type
_entity.pdbx_description
1 polymer ?
#
loop_
_entity_poly.entity_id
_entity_poly.type
_entity_poly.pdbx_seq_one_letter_code
_entity_poly.pdbx_strand_id
1 'polypeptide(L)'
;MGSKREEIAAPIPEIIYDSTNGVTYYRKRFFGKGGFAKCYELQKGSTDEIYAGKIVSKSTLKKGNQREKMAQEIEIHRSLSHYHVVQFHGYFEDPNNVYVLLELCRKRSMMELHKRRKALTEPEVRFFMKQLLEGVLYLHNLNIIHRDLKLGNLFLNDDLILKIGDFGLAAKIEYSGQRKKTVCGTPNYIAPEILNKKGHSFEVDVWSIGCIMFTLLVGKPPFETSSLRETYAKIRRCEYTIPPSVSEPAAQMVHQMLTPEPSLRPTVKQLLKSNFMINEETSDPNACPFVWISKWVDYSDKYGFGYQLCDEGVGVVFNDNTKLLLLPNHRNIHYIERDGSEQYYVHNKTPAELDKKLKLLSYFRRYMTEHLMKAGDTIRTQEADNLSRAPYLHMWQRSSSGVMLQLTNGTFQINFSTDHSKIIMCPLMQAVTYIDADKNFRTYRFNTISSCGAVPGLLENLEYAYRKISAILQVQK
;
A
#
# COMPACT_ATOMS: atom_id res chain seq x y z
N MET A 1 -2.95 39.71 -39.97
CA MET A 1 -3.39 38.39 -39.43
C MET A 1 -2.88 37.30 -40.37
N GLY A 2 -1.74 36.68 -40.07
CA GLY A 2 -1.24 35.53 -40.82
C GLY A 2 -1.74 34.24 -40.17
N SER A 3 -2.76 33.62 -40.75
CA SER A 3 -3.22 32.27 -40.39
C SER A 3 -2.08 31.27 -40.59
N LYS A 4 -1.41 30.85 -39.50
CA LYS A 4 -0.50 29.70 -39.53
C LYS A 4 -1.34 28.46 -39.85
N ARG A 5 -1.25 27.97 -41.09
CA ARG A 5 -1.68 26.60 -41.42
C ARG A 5 -0.86 25.65 -40.55
N GLU A 6 -1.48 25.01 -39.57
CA GLU A 6 -0.89 23.84 -38.92
C GLU A 6 -0.75 22.76 -40.00
N GLU A 7 0.48 22.38 -40.34
CA GLU A 7 0.72 21.18 -41.14
C GLU A 7 0.04 20.00 -40.43
N ILE A 8 -1.00 19.45 -41.07
CA ILE A 8 -1.72 18.28 -40.57
C ILE A 8 -0.73 17.11 -40.63
N ALA A 9 -0.20 16.73 -39.46
CA ALA A 9 0.68 15.58 -39.34
C ALA A 9 -0.02 14.33 -39.92
N ALA A 10 0.71 13.57 -40.74
CA ALA A 10 0.18 12.34 -41.33
C ALA A 10 -0.43 11.43 -40.25
N PRO A 11 -1.56 10.75 -40.56
CA PRO A 11 -2.19 9.84 -39.61
C PRO A 11 -1.22 8.70 -39.26
N ILE A 12 -1.21 8.32 -37.98
CA ILE A 12 -0.37 7.19 -37.51
C ILE A 12 -1.00 5.90 -38.04
N PRO A 13 -0.22 5.03 -38.72
CA PRO A 13 -0.75 3.82 -39.33
C PRO A 13 -1.33 2.84 -38.29
N GLU A 14 -2.27 1.99 -38.72
CA GLU A 14 -2.83 0.91 -37.89
C GLU A 14 -1.86 -0.27 -37.74
N ILE A 15 -1.12 -0.55 -38.81
CA ILE A 15 -0.08 -1.58 -38.85
C ILE A 15 1.26 -0.86 -38.91
N ILE A 16 2.08 -1.06 -37.89
CA ILE A 16 3.39 -0.42 -37.73
C ILE A 16 4.45 -1.50 -37.92
N TYR A 17 5.34 -1.33 -38.89
CA TYR A 17 6.40 -2.30 -39.16
C TYR A 17 7.76 -1.77 -38.68
N ASP A 18 8.38 -2.50 -37.76
CA ASP A 18 9.77 -2.31 -37.36
C ASP A 18 10.66 -3.08 -38.34
N SER A 19 11.17 -2.35 -39.35
CA SER A 19 12.06 -2.92 -40.37
C SER A 19 13.42 -3.36 -39.82
N THR A 20 13.83 -2.86 -38.66
CA THR A 20 15.13 -3.19 -38.06
C THR A 20 15.10 -4.59 -37.47
N ASN A 21 14.00 -4.95 -36.81
CA ASN A 21 13.85 -6.27 -36.16
C ASN A 21 12.94 -7.23 -36.93
N GLY A 22 12.32 -6.80 -38.03
CA GLY A 22 11.37 -7.61 -38.80
C GLY A 22 10.06 -7.88 -38.05
N VAL A 23 9.65 -6.97 -37.15
CA VAL A 23 8.50 -7.16 -36.25
C VAL A 23 7.35 -6.24 -36.67
N THR A 24 6.13 -6.78 -36.66
CA THR A 24 4.92 -5.98 -36.90
C THR A 24 4.21 -5.68 -35.57
N TYR A 25 3.72 -4.46 -35.41
CA TYR A 25 2.90 -4.02 -34.28
C TYR A 25 1.55 -3.53 -34.77
N TYR A 26 0.48 -3.97 -34.12
CA TYR A 26 -0.88 -3.50 -34.37
C TYR A 26 -1.24 -2.40 -33.37
N ARG A 27 -1.55 -1.21 -33.88
CA ARG A 27 -2.04 -0.08 -33.09
C ARG A 27 -3.47 -0.38 -32.63
N LYS A 28 -3.68 -0.42 -31.32
CA LYS A 28 -4.98 -0.63 -30.68
C LYS A 28 -5.48 0.68 -30.05
N ARG A 29 -5.82 0.64 -28.76
CA ARG A 29 -6.47 1.74 -28.04
C ARG A 29 -5.56 2.98 -27.97
N PHE A 30 -6.14 4.16 -28.18
CA PHE A 30 -5.48 5.44 -27.89
C PHE A 30 -5.52 5.75 -26.38
N PHE A 31 -4.39 6.14 -25.81
CA PHE A 31 -4.29 6.50 -24.39
C PHE A 31 -4.36 8.00 -24.14
N GLY A 32 -3.83 8.81 -25.06
CA GLY A 32 -3.77 10.25 -24.91
C GLY A 32 -2.59 10.89 -25.63
N LYS A 33 -2.49 12.21 -25.50
CA LYS A 33 -1.38 13.02 -26.04
C LYS A 33 -0.49 13.49 -24.89
N GLY A 34 0.81 13.22 -24.98
CA GLY A 34 1.83 13.67 -24.03
C GLY A 34 2.83 14.58 -24.73
N GLY A 35 2.72 15.90 -24.54
CA GLY A 35 3.55 16.86 -25.27
C GLY A 35 3.40 16.71 -26.80
N PHE A 36 4.51 16.39 -27.48
CA PHE A 36 4.56 16.13 -28.93
C PHE A 36 4.20 14.69 -29.31
N ALA A 37 4.10 13.78 -28.33
CA ALA A 37 3.84 12.36 -28.56
C ALA A 37 2.35 12.01 -28.49
N LYS A 38 1.95 11.02 -29.28
CA LYS A 38 0.67 10.32 -29.14
C LYS A 38 0.95 8.92 -28.60
N CYS A 39 0.23 8.51 -27.55
CA CYS A 39 0.44 7.22 -26.90
C CYS A 39 -0.68 6.23 -27.26
N TYR A 40 -0.31 5.02 -27.67
CA TYR A 40 -1.24 3.95 -28.02
C TYR A 40 -0.83 2.64 -27.37
N GLU A 41 -1.81 1.74 -27.25
CA GLU A 41 -1.55 0.32 -27.02
C GLU A 41 -1.03 -0.30 -28.32
N LEU A 42 0.11 -0.99 -28.26
CA LEU A 42 0.71 -1.69 -29.39
C LEU A 42 0.80 -3.18 -29.08
N GLN A 43 0.17 -4.02 -29.91
CA GLN A 43 0.26 -5.48 -29.83
C GLN A 43 1.31 -5.99 -30.81
N LYS A 44 2.25 -6.81 -30.37
CA LYS A 44 3.30 -7.36 -31.24
C LYS A 44 2.81 -8.59 -32.00
N GLY A 45 2.74 -8.48 -33.33
CA GLY A 45 2.28 -9.55 -34.21
C GLY A 45 0.95 -10.13 -33.74
N SER A 46 0.83 -11.46 -33.77
CA SER A 46 -0.28 -12.22 -33.20
C SER A 46 -0.01 -12.71 -31.77
N THR A 47 1.01 -12.17 -31.08
CA THR A 47 1.30 -12.56 -29.68
C THR A 47 0.44 -11.77 -28.70
N ASP A 48 0.37 -12.24 -27.46
CA ASP A 48 -0.26 -11.52 -26.34
C ASP A 48 0.65 -10.45 -25.73
N GLU A 49 1.82 -10.18 -26.33
CA GLU A 49 2.73 -9.13 -25.87
C GLU A 49 2.16 -7.75 -26.25
N ILE A 50 1.86 -6.96 -25.21
CA ILE A 50 1.26 -5.64 -25.34
C ILE A 50 2.15 -4.59 -24.70
N TYR A 51 2.35 -3.48 -25.41
CA TYR A 51 3.21 -2.37 -25.01
C TYR A 51 2.45 -1.05 -25.01
N ALA A 52 2.95 -0.08 -24.26
CA ALA A 52 2.63 1.33 -24.44
C ALA A 52 3.58 1.94 -25.49
N GLY A 53 3.06 2.24 -26.68
CA GLY A 53 3.80 2.90 -27.75
C GLY A 53 3.70 4.41 -27.66
N LYS A 54 4.82 5.09 -27.39
CA LYS A 54 4.95 6.55 -27.48
C LYS A 54 5.43 6.90 -28.90
N ILE A 55 4.56 7.55 -29.68
CA ILE A 55 4.79 7.83 -31.11
C ILE A 55 4.99 9.32 -31.30
N VAL A 56 6.13 9.71 -31.86
CA VAL A 56 6.51 11.10 -32.10
C VAL A 56 6.73 11.34 -33.60
N SER A 57 6.05 12.34 -34.16
CA SER A 57 6.22 12.69 -35.57
C SER A 57 7.58 13.38 -35.80
N LYS A 58 8.35 12.91 -36.78
CA LYS A 58 9.60 13.52 -37.22
C LYS A 58 9.43 14.95 -37.70
N SER A 59 8.24 15.35 -38.18
CA SER A 59 7.97 16.74 -38.56
C SER A 59 8.05 17.70 -37.36
N THR A 60 7.68 17.23 -36.16
CA THR A 60 7.76 18.02 -34.92
C THR A 60 9.19 18.18 -34.43
N LEU A 61 10.07 17.22 -34.74
CA LEU A 61 11.48 17.19 -34.34
C LEU A 61 12.39 18.12 -35.18
N LYS A 62 11.93 18.62 -36.33
CA LYS A 62 12.72 19.51 -37.21
C LYS A 62 12.98 20.90 -36.62
N LYS A 63 12.30 21.29 -35.54
CA LYS A 63 12.37 22.64 -34.96
C LYS A 63 13.30 22.69 -33.75
N GLY A 64 14.39 23.44 -33.87
CA GLY A 64 15.35 23.68 -32.78
C GLY A 64 15.92 22.39 -32.21
N ASN A 65 16.22 22.38 -30.91
CA ASN A 65 16.95 21.27 -30.28
C ASN A 65 16.03 20.09 -29.87
N GLN A 66 14.94 19.84 -30.59
CA GLN A 66 13.96 18.80 -30.23
C GLN A 66 14.46 17.40 -30.53
N ARG A 67 15.26 17.23 -31.60
CA ARG A 67 15.87 15.94 -31.95
C ARG A 67 16.87 15.49 -30.88
N GLU A 68 17.74 16.37 -30.39
CA GLU A 68 18.67 16.02 -29.31
C GLU A 68 17.93 15.68 -28.02
N LYS A 69 16.87 16.43 -27.67
CA LYS A 69 16.04 16.12 -26.49
C LYS A 69 15.41 14.74 -26.58
N MET A 70 14.89 14.35 -27.74
CA MET A 70 14.31 13.02 -27.93
C MET A 70 15.38 11.92 -27.85
N ALA A 71 16.55 12.13 -28.46
CA ALA A 71 17.66 11.18 -28.36
C ALA A 71 18.12 11.00 -26.90
N GLN A 72 18.22 12.10 -26.16
CA GLN A 72 18.59 12.09 -24.74
C GLN A 72 17.54 11.36 -23.88
N GLU A 73 16.25 11.56 -24.14
CA GLU A 73 15.17 10.83 -23.46
C GLU A 73 15.31 9.31 -23.66
N ILE A 74 15.52 8.88 -24.91
CA ILE A 74 15.70 7.46 -25.25
C ILE A 74 16.95 6.90 -24.58
N GLU A 75 18.08 7.62 -24.64
CA GLU A 75 19.35 7.17 -24.08
C GLU A 75 19.27 7.02 -22.56
N ILE A 76 18.68 8.00 -21.86
CA ILE A 76 18.47 7.92 -20.41
C ILE A 76 17.55 6.73 -20.11
N HIS A 77 16.35 6.68 -20.69
CA HIS A 77 15.34 5.68 -20.30
C HIS A 77 15.78 4.25 -20.63
N ARG A 78 16.47 4.02 -21.77
CA ARG A 78 17.01 2.71 -22.14
C ARG A 78 18.05 2.18 -21.14
N SER A 79 18.76 3.07 -20.45
CA SER A 79 19.75 2.70 -19.43
C SER A 79 19.15 2.30 -18.07
N LEU A 80 17.82 2.44 -17.90
CA LEU A 80 17.13 2.21 -16.64
C LEU A 80 16.46 0.83 -16.61
N SER A 81 16.60 0.15 -15.48
CA SER A 81 15.95 -1.13 -15.19
C SER A 81 15.75 -1.24 -13.68
N HIS A 82 14.52 -0.98 -13.23
CA HIS A 82 14.17 -0.99 -11.82
C HIS A 82 12.68 -1.30 -11.62
N TYR A 83 12.34 -1.95 -10.51
CA TYR A 83 10.97 -2.38 -10.22
C TYR A 83 9.94 -1.24 -10.27
N HIS A 84 10.32 -0.05 -9.77
CA HIS A 84 9.50 1.17 -9.74
C HIS A 84 9.75 2.17 -10.88
N VAL A 85 10.38 1.74 -11.98
CA VAL A 85 10.55 2.56 -13.19
C VAL A 85 9.86 1.84 -14.35
N VAL A 86 9.15 2.59 -15.20
CA VAL A 86 8.53 2.04 -16.42
C VAL A 86 9.60 1.34 -17.25
N GLN A 87 9.43 0.05 -17.55
CA GLN A 87 10.41 -0.67 -18.35
C GLN A 87 10.47 -0.12 -19.79
N PHE A 88 11.69 0.10 -20.27
CA PHE A 88 11.96 0.39 -21.68
C PHE A 88 12.19 -0.94 -22.42
N HIS A 89 11.41 -1.20 -23.48
CA HIS A 89 11.52 -2.44 -24.26
C HIS A 89 12.27 -2.25 -25.58
N GLY A 90 12.19 -1.07 -26.19
CA GLY A 90 12.83 -0.80 -27.46
C GLY A 90 12.40 0.50 -28.08
N TYR A 91 13.04 0.87 -29.18
CA TYR A 91 12.58 1.95 -30.05
C TYR A 91 12.96 1.64 -31.49
N PHE A 92 12.23 2.21 -32.43
CA PHE A 92 12.52 2.14 -33.86
C PHE A 92 11.93 3.36 -34.56
N GLU A 93 12.20 3.52 -35.85
CA GLU A 93 11.71 4.64 -36.63
C GLU A 93 11.29 4.23 -38.04
N ASP A 94 10.31 4.93 -38.58
CA ASP A 94 9.93 4.88 -40.00
C ASP A 94 10.24 6.24 -40.66
N PRO A 95 9.94 6.46 -41.96
CA PRO A 95 10.20 7.76 -42.60
C PRO A 95 9.52 8.98 -41.93
N ASN A 96 8.43 8.77 -41.20
CA ASN A 96 7.57 9.82 -40.65
C ASN A 96 7.59 9.92 -39.12
N ASN A 97 7.86 8.83 -38.39
CA ASN A 97 7.66 8.73 -36.96
C ASN A 97 8.82 8.01 -36.25
N VAL A 98 8.99 8.33 -34.97
CA VAL A 98 9.80 7.57 -34.03
C VAL A 98 8.85 6.88 -33.03
N TYR A 99 9.09 5.61 -32.78
CA TYR A 99 8.28 4.74 -31.93
C TYR A 99 9.11 4.29 -30.73
N VAL A 100 8.63 4.53 -29.52
CA VAL A 100 9.25 4.06 -28.28
C VAL A 100 8.31 3.08 -27.60
N LEU A 101 8.78 1.86 -27.33
CA LEU A 101 8.05 0.76 -26.72
C LEU A 101 8.32 0.72 -25.22
N LEU A 102 7.27 0.91 -24.43
CA LEU A 102 7.33 0.98 -22.97
C LEU A 102 6.40 -0.03 -22.31
N GLU A 103 6.65 -0.33 -21.04
CA GLU A 103 5.77 -1.14 -20.19
C GLU A 103 4.34 -0.57 -20.18
N LEU A 104 3.34 -1.43 -20.40
CA LEU A 104 1.95 -1.02 -20.33
C LEU A 104 1.45 -1.03 -18.87
N CYS A 105 1.17 0.16 -18.33
CA CYS A 105 0.54 0.32 -17.02
C CYS A 105 -0.99 0.46 -17.14
N ARG A 106 -1.73 -0.64 -16.97
CA ARG A 106 -3.18 -0.70 -17.25
C ARG A 106 -4.05 0.13 -16.30
N LYS A 107 -3.60 0.38 -15.07
CA LYS A 107 -4.32 1.20 -14.08
C LYS A 107 -4.05 2.70 -14.26
N ARG A 108 -3.46 3.10 -15.39
CA ARG A 108 -3.19 4.49 -15.81
C ARG A 108 -2.20 5.16 -14.85
N SER A 109 -2.38 6.43 -14.52
CA SER A 109 -1.49 7.18 -13.62
C SER A 109 -2.15 7.51 -12.29
N MET A 110 -1.32 7.89 -11.32
CA MET A 110 -1.74 8.43 -10.03
C MET A 110 -2.65 9.66 -10.19
N MET A 111 -2.58 10.38 -11.32
CA MET A 111 -3.50 11.47 -11.63
C MET A 111 -4.95 10.98 -11.78
N GLU A 112 -5.17 9.83 -12.42
CA GLU A 112 -6.52 9.26 -12.53
C GLU A 112 -7.04 8.76 -11.19
N LEU A 113 -6.17 8.16 -10.36
CA LEU A 113 -6.51 7.77 -8.99
C LEU A 113 -6.93 8.99 -8.17
N HIS A 114 -6.13 10.06 -8.20
CA HIS A 114 -6.40 11.31 -7.50
C HIS A 114 -7.69 11.99 -7.97
N LYS A 115 -7.97 12.03 -9.29
CA LYS A 115 -9.23 12.60 -9.80
C LYS A 115 -10.47 11.91 -9.21
N ARG A 116 -10.39 10.60 -8.99
CA ARG A 116 -11.49 9.77 -8.45
C ARG A 116 -11.61 9.86 -6.93
N ARG A 117 -10.49 9.77 -6.21
CA ARG A 117 -10.46 9.64 -4.74
C ARG A 117 -10.23 10.96 -4.02
N LYS A 118 -9.68 11.97 -4.71
CA LYS A 118 -9.17 13.22 -4.12
C LYS A 118 -8.03 12.95 -3.15
N ALA A 119 -8.28 13.09 -1.85
CA ALA A 119 -7.33 12.75 -0.81
C ALA A 119 -7.31 11.23 -0.58
N LEU A 120 -6.13 10.69 -0.29
CA LEU A 120 -5.92 9.30 0.10
C LEU A 120 -5.69 9.21 1.61
N THR A 121 -5.85 8.02 2.16
CA THR A 121 -5.51 7.74 3.56
C THR A 121 -3.99 7.75 3.75
N GLU A 122 -3.49 8.08 4.93
CA GLU A 122 -2.04 8.08 5.20
C GLU A 122 -1.34 6.74 4.91
N PRO A 123 -1.93 5.56 5.21
CA PRO A 123 -1.36 4.28 4.80
C PRO A 123 -1.24 4.13 3.27
N GLU A 124 -2.27 4.52 2.50
CA GLU A 124 -2.22 4.53 1.03
C GLU A 124 -1.12 5.50 0.54
N VAL A 125 -1.01 6.70 1.14
CA VAL A 125 0.05 7.65 0.82
C VAL A 125 1.42 7.05 1.11
N ARG A 126 1.63 6.45 2.29
CA ARG A 126 2.90 5.80 2.66
C ARG A 126 3.26 4.70 1.67
N PHE A 127 2.29 3.86 1.26
CA PHE A 127 2.48 2.79 0.28
C PHE A 127 3.01 3.32 -1.06
N PHE A 128 2.41 4.37 -1.62
CA PHE A 128 2.89 4.96 -2.88
C PHE A 128 4.19 5.76 -2.71
N MET A 129 4.35 6.47 -1.58
CA MET A 129 5.55 7.25 -1.30
C MET A 129 6.78 6.36 -1.14
N LYS A 130 6.66 5.17 -0.53
CA LYS A 130 7.75 4.21 -0.41
C LYS A 130 8.30 3.82 -1.79
N GLN A 131 7.40 3.41 -2.68
CA GLN A 131 7.72 3.01 -4.05
C GLN A 131 8.31 4.16 -4.88
N LEU A 132 7.73 5.37 -4.74
CA LEU A 132 8.25 6.58 -5.39
C LEU A 132 9.67 6.90 -4.91
N LEU A 133 9.91 6.89 -3.59
CA LEU A 133 11.22 7.17 -3.02
C LEU A 133 12.24 6.11 -3.41
N GLU A 134 11.89 4.82 -3.43
CA GLU A 134 12.78 3.75 -3.90
C GLU A 134 13.15 3.92 -5.39
N GLY A 135 12.16 4.23 -6.24
CA GLY A 135 12.39 4.52 -7.65
C GLY A 135 13.27 5.75 -7.89
N VAL A 136 13.04 6.84 -7.15
CA VAL A 136 13.87 8.06 -7.28
C VAL A 136 15.27 7.84 -6.69
N LEU A 137 15.41 7.08 -5.60
CA LEU A 137 16.71 6.72 -5.04
C LEU A 137 17.56 5.97 -6.07
N TYR A 138 16.96 5.04 -6.80
CA TYR A 138 17.61 4.35 -7.91
C TYR A 138 18.10 5.34 -8.99
N LEU A 139 17.27 6.29 -9.41
CA LEU A 139 17.67 7.32 -10.39
C LEU A 139 18.83 8.19 -9.88
N HIS A 140 18.74 8.65 -8.64
CA HIS A 140 19.75 9.52 -8.02
C HIS A 140 21.09 8.79 -7.87
N ASN A 141 21.09 7.49 -7.55
CA ASN A 141 22.30 6.67 -7.50
C ASN A 141 22.97 6.51 -8.88
N LEU A 142 22.22 6.62 -9.98
CA LEU A 142 22.74 6.66 -11.34
C LEU A 142 23.11 8.07 -11.81
N ASN A 143 23.10 9.05 -10.90
CA ASN A 143 23.30 10.48 -11.19
C ASN A 143 22.28 11.04 -12.17
N ILE A 144 21.04 10.54 -12.16
CA ILE A 144 19.94 11.01 -13.02
C ILE A 144 18.95 11.81 -12.17
N ILE A 145 18.57 12.99 -12.66
CA ILE A 145 17.51 13.83 -12.10
C ILE A 145 16.33 13.78 -13.05
N HIS A 146 15.12 13.54 -12.54
CA HIS A 146 13.92 13.44 -13.37
C HIS A 146 13.38 14.80 -13.82
N ARG A 147 13.32 15.80 -12.92
CA ARG A 147 12.91 17.20 -13.16
C ARG A 147 11.45 17.43 -13.61
N ASP A 148 10.62 16.39 -13.66
CA ASP A 148 9.18 16.51 -13.97
C ASP A 148 8.36 15.41 -13.29
N LEU A 149 8.69 15.12 -12.03
CA LEU A 149 7.88 14.24 -11.20
C LEU A 149 6.53 14.92 -10.92
N LYS A 150 5.46 14.24 -11.29
CA LYS A 150 4.06 14.67 -11.08
C LYS A 150 3.15 13.45 -11.13
N LEU A 151 1.94 13.57 -10.59
CA LEU A 151 0.98 12.45 -10.57
C LEU A 151 0.71 11.83 -11.95
N GLY A 152 0.78 12.62 -13.03
CA GLY A 152 0.58 12.14 -14.40
C GLY A 152 1.75 11.29 -14.96
N ASN A 153 2.92 11.35 -14.35
CA ASN A 153 4.13 10.62 -14.74
C ASN A 153 4.43 9.45 -13.79
N LEU A 154 3.54 9.20 -12.82
CA LEU A 154 3.59 8.05 -11.90
C LEU A 154 2.50 7.07 -12.31
N PHE A 155 2.87 6.02 -13.04
CA PHE A 155 1.96 5.04 -13.60
C PHE A 155 1.71 3.88 -12.63
N LEU A 156 0.61 3.15 -12.83
CA LEU A 156 0.20 2.02 -12.00
C LEU A 156 -0.04 0.78 -12.88
N ASN A 157 0.63 -0.31 -12.56
CA ASN A 157 0.36 -1.62 -13.18
C ASN A 157 -0.90 -2.28 -12.56
N ASP A 158 -1.21 -3.51 -12.97
CA ASP A 158 -2.41 -4.22 -12.51
C ASP A 158 -2.47 -4.47 -11.00
N ASP A 159 -1.30 -4.63 -10.36
CA ASP A 159 -1.11 -4.85 -8.92
C ASP A 159 -0.97 -3.54 -8.11
N LEU A 160 -1.26 -2.38 -8.74
CA LEU A 160 -1.08 -1.04 -8.17
C LEU A 160 0.38 -0.72 -7.77
N ILE A 161 1.34 -1.38 -8.42
CA ILE A 161 2.76 -1.04 -8.31
C ILE A 161 3.02 0.23 -9.09
N LEU A 162 3.66 1.19 -8.42
CA LEU A 162 4.02 2.49 -8.97
C LEU A 162 5.24 2.36 -9.89
N LYS A 163 5.12 2.97 -11.07
CA LYS A 163 6.13 3.01 -12.14
C LYS A 163 6.39 4.46 -12.55
N ILE A 164 7.59 4.96 -12.26
CA ILE A 164 8.03 6.30 -12.70
C ILE A 164 8.30 6.26 -14.20
N GLY A 165 7.72 7.20 -14.95
CA GLY A 165 7.92 7.31 -16.40
C GLY A 165 8.01 8.75 -16.89
N ASP A 166 8.13 8.89 -18.22
CA ASP A 166 8.31 10.17 -18.94
C ASP A 166 9.60 10.92 -18.57
N PHE A 167 10.72 10.42 -19.12
CA PHE A 167 12.06 10.97 -18.91
C PHE A 167 12.41 12.12 -19.87
N GLY A 168 11.42 12.72 -20.55
CA GLY A 168 11.64 13.76 -21.57
C GLY A 168 12.29 15.05 -21.05
N LEU A 169 12.25 15.28 -19.73
CA LEU A 169 12.97 16.36 -19.05
C LEU A 169 14.09 15.85 -18.15
N ALA A 170 14.38 14.55 -18.11
CA ALA A 170 15.44 14.01 -17.27
C ALA A 170 16.83 14.51 -17.73
N ALA A 171 17.80 14.51 -16.83
CA ALA A 171 19.18 14.82 -17.16
C ALA A 171 20.16 14.09 -16.25
N LYS A 172 21.32 13.73 -16.81
CA LYS A 172 22.44 13.17 -16.07
C LYS A 172 23.33 14.28 -15.48
N ILE A 173 23.77 14.08 -14.25
CA ILE A 173 24.82 14.85 -13.58
C ILE A 173 26.16 14.21 -13.94
N GLU A 174 27.02 14.96 -14.63
CA GLU A 174 28.27 14.45 -15.20
C GLU A 174 29.44 14.51 -14.21
N TYR A 175 29.41 15.46 -13.29
CA TYR A 175 30.43 15.65 -12.26
C TYR A 175 29.80 16.15 -10.96
N SER A 176 30.46 15.84 -9.84
CA SER A 176 29.99 16.25 -8.51
C SER A 176 29.83 17.78 -8.43
N GLY A 177 28.68 18.24 -7.93
CA GLY A 177 28.37 19.67 -7.83
C GLY A 177 27.88 20.32 -9.13
N GLN A 178 27.71 19.60 -10.24
CA GLN A 178 27.11 20.16 -11.46
C GLN A 178 25.67 20.67 -11.17
N ARG A 179 25.36 21.87 -11.65
CA ARG A 179 24.05 22.52 -11.51
C ARG A 179 23.48 22.80 -12.90
N LYS A 180 22.32 22.23 -13.23
CA LYS A 180 21.63 22.50 -14.51
C LYS A 180 20.96 23.87 -14.44
N LYS A 181 21.00 24.65 -15.53
CA LYS A 181 20.45 26.03 -15.59
C LYS A 181 19.12 26.14 -16.35
N THR A 182 18.68 25.06 -16.99
CA THR A 182 17.46 25.04 -17.81
C THR A 182 16.19 25.18 -16.97
N VAL A 183 15.35 26.17 -17.27
CA VAL A 183 14.03 26.29 -16.65
C VAL A 183 13.09 25.26 -17.29
N CYS A 184 12.65 24.27 -16.52
CA CYS A 184 11.77 23.19 -16.96
C CYS A 184 10.91 22.65 -15.80
N GLY A 185 9.94 21.80 -16.11
CA GLY A 185 9.02 21.20 -15.15
C GLY A 185 7.60 21.78 -15.22
N THR A 186 6.67 21.09 -14.58
CA THR A 186 5.24 21.45 -14.55
C THR A 186 4.95 22.50 -13.46
N PRO A 187 4.13 23.56 -13.72
CA PRO A 187 3.96 24.69 -12.80
C PRO A 187 3.59 24.35 -11.35
N ASN A 188 2.76 23.32 -11.10
CA ASN A 188 2.34 22.95 -9.74
C ASN A 188 3.41 22.18 -8.94
N TYR A 189 4.49 21.74 -9.58
CA TYR A 189 5.53 20.90 -8.99
C TYR A 189 6.94 21.50 -9.15
N ILE A 190 7.06 22.65 -9.81
CA ILE A 190 8.36 23.28 -10.09
C ILE A 190 8.98 23.89 -8.82
N ALA A 191 10.27 23.63 -8.60
CA ALA A 191 11.00 24.12 -7.44
C ALA A 191 11.38 25.61 -7.56
N PRO A 192 11.47 26.37 -6.45
CA PRO A 192 11.71 27.82 -6.47
C PRO A 192 13.06 28.20 -7.09
N GLU A 193 14.11 27.40 -6.92
CA GLU A 193 15.44 27.63 -7.47
C GLU A 193 15.49 27.53 -9.01
N ILE A 194 14.59 26.75 -9.62
CA ILE A 194 14.42 26.69 -11.08
C ILE A 194 13.83 28.03 -11.57
N LEU A 195 12.78 28.53 -10.90
CA LEU A 195 12.15 29.81 -11.22
C LEU A 195 13.09 31.02 -11.04
N ASN A 196 14.02 30.91 -10.10
CA ASN A 196 15.01 31.94 -9.78
C ASN A 196 16.31 31.81 -10.60
N LYS A 197 16.40 30.80 -11.49
CA LYS A 197 17.58 30.54 -12.34
C LYS A 197 18.90 30.39 -11.56
N LYS A 198 18.86 29.92 -10.31
CA LYS A 198 20.04 29.72 -9.44
C LYS A 198 20.83 28.43 -9.74
N GLY A 199 20.40 27.69 -10.76
CA GLY A 199 20.86 26.35 -11.04
C GLY A 199 20.27 25.32 -10.07
N HIS A 200 20.09 24.08 -10.54
CA HIS A 200 19.44 23.01 -9.78
C HIS A 200 20.11 21.65 -9.96
N SER A 201 19.94 20.77 -8.98
CA SER A 201 20.38 19.37 -9.01
C SER A 201 19.26 18.45 -8.47
N PHE A 202 19.61 17.35 -7.80
CA PHE A 202 18.70 16.32 -7.26
C PHE A 202 17.58 16.86 -6.36
N GLU A 203 17.78 18.02 -5.72
CA GLU A 203 16.87 18.59 -4.72
C GLU A 203 15.53 19.04 -5.32
N VAL A 204 15.45 19.21 -6.65
CA VAL A 204 14.19 19.56 -7.33
C VAL A 204 13.22 18.38 -7.42
N ASP A 205 13.75 17.16 -7.48
CA ASP A 205 12.92 15.96 -7.43
C ASP A 205 12.32 15.83 -6.03
N VAL A 206 13.10 16.12 -4.98
CA VAL A 206 12.62 16.14 -3.58
C VAL A 206 11.48 17.14 -3.39
N TRP A 207 11.62 18.35 -3.94
CA TRP A 207 10.53 19.34 -3.92
C TRP A 207 9.27 18.81 -4.62
N SER A 208 9.43 18.21 -5.79
CA SER A 208 8.32 17.64 -6.57
C SER A 208 7.62 16.50 -5.80
N ILE A 209 8.39 15.65 -5.12
CA ILE A 209 7.90 14.59 -4.22
C ILE A 209 7.12 15.20 -3.05
N GLY A 210 7.57 16.31 -2.48
CA GLY A 210 6.84 17.06 -1.45
C GLY A 210 5.48 17.57 -1.94
N CYS A 211 5.43 18.14 -3.14
CA CYS A 211 4.18 18.55 -3.77
C CYS A 211 3.25 17.36 -4.04
N ILE A 212 3.79 16.22 -4.47
CA ILE A 212 3.03 14.97 -4.69
C ILE A 212 2.43 14.48 -3.37
N MET A 213 3.24 14.35 -2.31
CA MET A 213 2.79 13.90 -0.99
C MET A 213 1.69 14.81 -0.44
N PHE A 214 1.88 16.13 -0.48
CA PHE A 214 0.84 17.09 -0.10
C PHE A 214 -0.45 16.86 -0.91
N THR A 215 -0.34 16.70 -2.23
CA THR A 215 -1.51 16.52 -3.11
C THR A 215 -2.28 15.24 -2.77
N LEU A 216 -1.58 14.15 -2.44
CA LEU A 216 -2.20 12.89 -2.08
C LEU A 216 -2.87 12.97 -0.69
N LEU A 217 -2.28 13.67 0.27
CA LEU A 217 -2.85 13.84 1.62
C LEU A 217 -4.04 14.82 1.64
N VAL A 218 -3.93 15.94 0.91
CA VAL A 218 -4.87 17.07 1.02
C VAL A 218 -5.93 17.06 -0.09
N GLY A 219 -5.67 16.35 -1.19
CA GLY A 219 -6.61 16.27 -2.31
C GLY A 219 -6.53 17.46 -3.29
N LYS A 220 -5.56 18.36 -3.14
CA LYS A 220 -5.23 19.45 -4.08
C LYS A 220 -3.75 19.82 -4.01
N PRO A 221 -3.14 20.42 -5.05
CA PRO A 221 -1.75 20.85 -5.02
C PRO A 221 -1.50 21.99 -4.01
N PRO A 222 -0.28 22.12 -3.44
CA PRO A 222 0.01 23.09 -2.39
C PRO A 222 -0.03 24.56 -2.83
N PHE A 223 0.34 24.83 -4.09
CA PHE A 223 0.50 26.19 -4.62
C PHE A 223 -0.49 26.55 -5.72
N GLU A 224 -1.51 25.71 -5.96
CA GLU A 224 -2.48 25.93 -7.03
C GLU A 224 -3.27 27.23 -6.83
N THR A 225 -3.38 28.02 -7.89
CA THR A 225 -4.18 29.26 -7.96
C THR A 225 -4.85 29.38 -9.32
N SER A 226 -5.72 30.37 -9.49
CA SER A 226 -6.39 30.67 -10.77
C SER A 226 -5.45 31.18 -11.87
N SER A 227 -4.25 31.65 -11.52
CA SER A 227 -3.28 32.15 -12.49
C SER A 227 -1.86 31.62 -12.27
N LEU A 228 -1.17 31.28 -13.36
CA LEU A 228 0.22 30.80 -13.31
C LEU A 228 1.17 31.80 -12.63
N ARG A 229 0.94 33.11 -12.82
CA ARG A 229 1.73 34.17 -12.20
C ARG A 229 1.62 34.14 -10.68
N GLU A 230 0.41 33.95 -10.15
CA GLU A 230 0.18 33.82 -8.70
C GLU A 230 0.73 32.50 -8.16
N THR A 231 0.59 31.39 -8.90
CA THR A 231 1.18 30.10 -8.54
C THR A 231 2.69 30.24 -8.35
N TYR A 232 3.39 30.88 -9.29
CA TYR A 232 4.83 31.15 -9.15
C TYR A 232 5.16 32.10 -8.00
N ALA A 233 4.31 33.09 -7.73
CA ALA A 233 4.49 33.98 -6.57
C ALA A 233 4.31 33.25 -5.24
N LYS A 234 3.37 32.29 -5.14
CA LYS A 234 3.21 31.43 -3.97
C LYS A 234 4.39 30.48 -3.77
N ILE A 235 4.88 29.85 -4.84
CA ILE A 235 6.07 28.98 -4.80
C ILE A 235 7.29 29.74 -4.28
N ARG A 236 7.54 30.96 -4.79
CA ARG A 236 8.67 31.79 -4.36
C ARG A 236 8.58 32.21 -2.89
N ARG A 237 7.37 32.44 -2.38
CA ARG A 237 7.09 32.77 -0.98
C ARG A 237 6.93 31.55 -0.07
N CYS A 238 6.94 30.34 -0.66
CA CYS A 238 6.62 29.09 0.00
C CYS A 238 5.31 29.13 0.82
N GLU A 239 4.26 29.68 0.20
CA GLU A 239 3.00 29.94 0.86
C GLU A 239 1.99 28.81 0.60
N TYR A 240 1.83 27.91 1.58
CA TYR A 240 0.84 26.83 1.59
C TYR A 240 0.39 26.53 3.03
N THR A 241 -0.70 25.78 3.19
CA THR A 241 -1.25 25.42 4.51
C THR A 241 -1.60 23.95 4.52
N ILE A 242 -1.12 23.22 5.53
CA ILE A 242 -1.49 21.82 5.77
C ILE A 242 -2.70 21.81 6.73
N PRO A 243 -3.81 21.14 6.38
CA PRO A 243 -4.96 21.03 7.28
C PRO A 243 -4.63 20.25 8.56
N PRO A 244 -5.28 20.55 9.71
CA PRO A 244 -5.08 19.82 10.96
C PRO A 244 -5.43 18.33 10.92
N SER A 245 -6.11 17.88 9.86
CA SER A 245 -6.46 16.46 9.64
C SER A 245 -5.27 15.60 9.20
N VAL A 246 -4.15 16.21 8.82
CA VAL A 246 -2.91 15.49 8.46
C VAL A 246 -2.07 15.30 9.72
N SER A 247 -1.56 14.10 9.94
CA SER A 247 -0.75 13.79 11.12
C SER A 247 0.53 14.62 11.17
N GLU A 248 0.99 14.92 12.39
CA GLU A 248 2.21 15.68 12.60
C GLU A 248 3.44 15.06 11.89
N PRO A 249 3.68 13.73 11.91
CA PRO A 249 4.77 13.13 11.13
C PRO A 249 4.66 13.37 9.62
N ALA A 250 3.45 13.28 9.06
CA ALA A 250 3.22 13.52 7.64
C ALA A 250 3.45 15.00 7.29
N ALA A 251 2.91 15.91 8.11
CA ALA A 251 3.07 17.35 7.96
C ALA A 251 4.56 17.77 8.03
N GLN A 252 5.30 17.24 9.01
CA GLN A 252 6.74 17.47 9.14
C GLN A 252 7.52 17.03 7.91
N MET A 253 7.22 15.83 7.37
CA MET A 253 7.90 15.32 6.17
C MET A 253 7.60 16.21 4.94
N VAL A 254 6.37 16.70 4.79
CA VAL A 254 6.02 17.66 3.74
C VAL A 254 6.78 18.98 3.92
N HIS A 255 6.85 19.53 5.13
CA HIS A 255 7.60 20.76 5.42
C HIS A 255 9.08 20.64 5.10
N GLN A 256 9.71 19.51 5.44
CA GLN A 256 11.12 19.25 5.13
C GLN A 256 11.36 19.23 3.61
N MET A 257 10.50 18.57 2.83
CA MET A 257 10.65 18.52 1.37
C MET A 257 10.34 19.86 0.68
N LEU A 258 9.38 20.62 1.19
CA LEU A 258 8.99 21.94 0.69
C LEU A 258 9.77 23.08 1.36
N THR A 259 11.02 22.84 1.75
CA THR A 259 11.91 23.89 2.25
C THR A 259 12.45 24.73 1.07
N PRO A 260 12.39 26.08 1.12
CA PRO A 260 12.83 26.92 -0.01
C PRO A 260 14.30 26.78 -0.37
N GLU A 261 15.16 26.67 0.66
CA GLU A 261 16.60 26.48 0.47
C GLU A 261 16.88 25.00 0.09
N PRO A 262 17.39 24.72 -1.13
CA PRO A 262 17.51 23.35 -1.62
C PRO A 262 18.45 22.49 -0.78
N SER A 263 19.53 23.07 -0.24
CA SER A 263 20.53 22.35 0.57
C SER A 263 20.01 21.89 1.94
N LEU A 264 18.89 22.45 2.40
CA LEU A 264 18.24 22.05 3.65
C LEU A 264 17.19 20.94 3.44
N ARG A 265 16.84 20.62 2.19
CA ARG A 265 15.93 19.52 1.89
C ARG A 265 16.63 18.18 2.17
N PRO A 266 15.94 17.20 2.77
CA PRO A 266 16.50 15.88 2.98
C PRO A 266 16.73 15.17 1.64
N THR A 267 17.75 14.33 1.60
CA THR A 267 17.94 13.38 0.50
C THR A 267 16.84 12.31 0.51
N VAL A 268 16.60 11.68 -0.63
CA VAL A 268 15.63 10.56 -0.74
C VAL A 268 15.95 9.42 0.23
N LYS A 269 17.24 9.13 0.44
CA LYS A 269 17.70 8.14 1.43
C LYS A 269 17.34 8.51 2.87
N GLN A 270 17.36 9.79 3.22
CA GLN A 270 16.92 10.27 4.53
C GLN A 270 15.39 10.23 4.64
N LEU A 271 14.66 10.56 3.57
CA LEU A 271 13.20 10.51 3.54
C LEU A 271 12.64 9.10 3.76
N LEU A 272 13.27 8.07 3.20
CA LEU A 272 12.91 6.66 3.46
C LEU A 272 13.03 6.27 4.94
N LYS A 273 13.79 7.03 5.73
CA LYS A 273 13.98 6.85 7.17
C LYS A 273 13.22 7.89 8.01
N SER A 274 12.38 8.72 7.40
CA SER A 274 11.62 9.75 8.11
C SER A 274 10.57 9.12 9.00
N ASN A 275 10.19 9.81 10.08
CA ASN A 275 9.15 9.34 10.99
C ASN A 275 7.84 8.97 10.27
N PHE A 276 7.42 9.67 9.22
CA PHE A 276 6.22 9.24 8.48
C PHE A 276 6.39 7.91 7.73
N MET A 277 7.59 7.66 7.21
CA MET A 277 7.93 6.44 6.47
C MET A 277 8.27 5.27 7.39
N ILE A 278 8.87 5.52 8.56
CA ILE A 278 9.22 4.48 9.56
C ILE A 278 8.17 4.31 10.66
N ASN A 279 7.35 5.33 10.94
CA ASN A 279 6.05 5.16 11.59
C ASN A 279 5.09 4.57 10.55
N GLU A 280 5.46 3.39 10.08
CA GLU A 280 4.53 2.40 9.66
C GLU A 280 3.70 2.11 10.92
N GLU A 281 2.43 2.52 10.91
CA GLU A 281 1.44 1.51 11.28
C GLU A 281 1.75 0.33 10.37
N THR A 282 2.58 -0.61 10.85
CA THR A 282 3.02 -1.84 10.17
C THR A 282 1.83 -2.77 9.87
N SER A 283 0.60 -2.26 10.01
CA SER A 283 -0.66 -2.91 9.71
C SER A 283 -0.69 -3.26 8.22
N ASP A 284 -0.71 -4.54 7.90
CA ASP A 284 -1.07 -4.97 6.55
C ASP A 284 -2.60 -4.79 6.40
N PRO A 285 -3.09 -3.88 5.53
CA PRO A 285 -4.52 -3.64 5.36
C PRO A 285 -5.27 -4.85 4.81
N ASN A 286 -4.58 -5.83 4.23
CA ASN A 286 -5.14 -7.11 3.79
C ASN A 286 -5.04 -8.20 4.88
N ALA A 287 -4.41 -7.90 6.03
CA ALA A 287 -4.26 -8.85 7.12
C ALA A 287 -5.23 -8.54 8.27
N CYS A 288 -6.45 -9.10 8.19
CA CYS A 288 -7.34 -9.20 9.34
C CYS A 288 -7.37 -10.65 9.83
N PRO A 289 -7.19 -10.94 11.13
CA PRO A 289 -7.34 -12.30 11.63
C PRO A 289 -8.75 -12.82 11.31
N PHE A 290 -8.83 -13.97 10.63
CA PHE A 290 -10.12 -14.52 10.16
C PHE A 290 -11.14 -14.69 11.29
N VAL A 291 -10.72 -15.29 12.42
CA VAL A 291 -11.55 -15.49 13.62
C VAL A 291 -10.66 -15.49 14.87
N TRP A 292 -11.06 -14.77 15.93
CA TRP A 292 -10.38 -14.72 17.23
C TRP A 292 -11.38 -14.65 18.40
N ILE A 293 -10.89 -14.79 19.64
CA ILE A 293 -11.74 -14.74 20.84
C ILE A 293 -11.87 -13.29 21.31
N SER A 294 -13.08 -12.75 21.24
CA SER A 294 -13.41 -11.37 21.59
C SER A 294 -13.74 -11.20 23.07
N LYS A 295 -14.37 -12.21 23.69
CA LYS A 295 -14.72 -12.26 25.12
C LYS A 295 -14.51 -13.67 25.67
N TRP A 296 -14.23 -13.77 26.97
CA TRP A 296 -14.15 -15.05 27.64
C TRP A 296 -14.40 -14.92 29.15
N VAL A 297 -14.80 -16.02 29.76
CA VAL A 297 -15.01 -16.16 31.20
C VAL A 297 -14.51 -17.54 31.62
N ASP A 298 -13.68 -17.55 32.65
CA ASP A 298 -13.13 -18.77 33.21
C ASP A 298 -13.87 -19.15 34.50
N TYR A 299 -14.71 -20.18 34.43
CA TYR A 299 -15.33 -20.82 35.59
C TYR A 299 -14.94 -22.30 35.63
N SER A 300 -13.70 -22.64 35.29
CA SER A 300 -13.19 -24.03 35.31
C SER A 300 -13.34 -24.70 36.67
N ASP A 301 -13.39 -23.95 37.76
CA ASP A 301 -13.60 -24.49 39.11
C ASP A 301 -14.99 -25.14 39.29
N LYS A 302 -15.97 -24.80 38.43
CA LYS A 302 -17.36 -25.25 38.58
C LYS A 302 -18.00 -25.78 37.30
N TYR A 303 -17.81 -25.11 36.17
CA TYR A 303 -18.57 -25.35 34.95
C TYR A 303 -17.69 -25.54 33.70
N GLY A 304 -16.55 -24.85 33.63
CA GLY A 304 -15.68 -24.83 32.46
C GLY A 304 -15.38 -23.42 31.97
N PHE A 305 -14.92 -23.33 30.73
CA PHE A 305 -14.48 -22.08 30.11
C PHE A 305 -15.42 -21.64 28.99
N GLY A 306 -16.01 -20.46 29.14
CA GLY A 306 -16.88 -19.85 28.14
C GLY A 306 -16.13 -18.81 27.31
N TYR A 307 -16.38 -18.77 26.00
CA TYR A 307 -15.78 -17.80 25.10
C TYR A 307 -16.75 -17.36 24.00
N GLN A 308 -16.53 -16.15 23.50
CA GLN A 308 -17.22 -15.60 22.35
C GLN A 308 -16.18 -15.21 21.30
N LEU A 309 -16.45 -15.62 20.06
CA LEU A 309 -15.66 -15.29 18.89
C LEU A 309 -15.96 -13.87 18.39
N CYS A 310 -15.15 -13.34 17.49
CA CYS A 310 -15.36 -12.01 16.91
C CYS A 310 -16.58 -11.92 15.98
N ASP A 311 -17.03 -13.06 15.43
CA ASP A 311 -18.19 -13.24 14.56
C ASP A 311 -19.50 -13.52 15.34
N GLU A 312 -19.50 -13.34 16.66
CA GLU A 312 -20.63 -13.62 17.57
C GLU A 312 -20.90 -15.10 17.87
N GLY A 313 -20.11 -16.04 17.34
CA GLY A 313 -20.16 -17.44 17.76
C GLY A 313 -19.81 -17.60 19.25
N VAL A 314 -20.53 -18.45 19.99
CA VAL A 314 -20.30 -18.67 21.43
C VAL A 314 -19.97 -20.13 21.69
N GLY A 315 -18.86 -20.39 22.37
CA GLY A 315 -18.44 -21.73 22.76
C GLY A 315 -18.27 -21.90 24.26
N VAL A 316 -18.48 -23.13 24.73
CA VAL A 316 -18.15 -23.56 26.10
C VAL A 316 -17.33 -24.83 26.01
N VAL A 317 -16.19 -24.86 26.69
CA VAL A 317 -15.45 -26.09 26.98
C VAL A 317 -15.79 -26.50 28.41
N PHE A 318 -16.45 -27.65 28.56
CA PHE A 318 -16.88 -28.14 29.87
C PHE A 318 -15.75 -28.90 30.57
N ASN A 319 -15.83 -29.01 31.90
CA ASN A 319 -14.86 -29.74 32.71
C ASN A 319 -14.78 -31.25 32.39
N ASP A 320 -15.80 -31.77 31.70
CA ASP A 320 -15.81 -33.15 31.20
C ASP A 320 -15.14 -33.30 29.82
N ASN A 321 -14.39 -32.29 29.37
CA ASN A 321 -13.68 -32.17 28.09
C ASN A 321 -14.55 -32.11 26.82
N THR A 322 -15.88 -32.19 26.95
CA THR A 322 -16.79 -31.94 25.83
C THR A 322 -16.89 -30.46 25.52
N LYS A 323 -17.33 -30.12 24.30
CA LYS A 323 -17.45 -28.74 23.84
C LYS A 323 -18.79 -28.53 23.17
N LEU A 324 -19.38 -27.36 23.40
CA LEU A 324 -20.63 -26.97 22.76
C LEU A 324 -20.47 -25.56 22.20
N LEU A 325 -20.77 -25.41 20.91
CA LEU A 325 -20.69 -24.15 20.20
C LEU A 325 -22.05 -23.78 19.61
N LEU A 326 -22.51 -22.57 19.88
CA LEU A 326 -23.60 -21.92 19.18
C LEU A 326 -23.00 -21.07 18.06
N LEU A 327 -23.34 -21.41 16.82
CA LEU A 327 -22.83 -20.70 15.63
C LEU A 327 -23.39 -19.27 15.53
N PRO A 328 -22.75 -18.37 14.74
CA PRO A 328 -23.15 -16.96 14.59
C PRO A 328 -24.62 -16.73 14.21
N ASN A 329 -25.23 -17.68 13.49
CA ASN A 329 -26.64 -17.61 13.13
C ASN A 329 -27.61 -17.84 14.30
N HIS A 330 -27.09 -18.10 15.50
CA HIS A 330 -27.82 -18.35 16.75
C HIS A 330 -28.85 -19.49 16.67
N ARG A 331 -28.73 -20.36 15.66
CA ARG A 331 -29.65 -21.49 15.41
C ARG A 331 -28.93 -22.82 15.40
N ASN A 332 -27.73 -22.87 14.85
CA ASN A 332 -26.98 -24.11 14.72
C ASN A 332 -26.06 -24.31 15.91
N ILE A 333 -25.99 -25.55 16.35
CA ILE A 333 -25.20 -25.99 17.48
C ILE A 333 -24.25 -27.08 17.01
N HIS A 334 -22.99 -26.93 17.38
CA HIS A 334 -21.95 -27.90 17.13
C HIS A 334 -21.49 -28.46 18.48
N TYR A 335 -21.73 -29.75 18.69
CA TYR A 335 -21.33 -30.49 19.88
C TYR A 335 -20.15 -31.39 19.55
N ILE A 336 -19.15 -31.40 20.43
CA ILE A 336 -17.92 -32.17 20.27
C ILE A 336 -17.73 -33.00 21.54
N GLU A 337 -17.63 -34.31 21.36
CA GLU A 337 -17.45 -35.25 22.46
C GLU A 337 -16.00 -35.34 22.93
N ARG A 338 -15.76 -36.15 23.96
CA ARG A 338 -14.44 -36.32 24.59
C ARG A 338 -13.42 -36.97 23.66
N ASP A 339 -13.89 -37.87 22.81
CA ASP A 339 -13.08 -38.57 21.80
C ASP A 339 -12.86 -37.72 20.53
N GLY A 340 -13.45 -36.52 20.48
CA GLY A 340 -13.40 -35.62 19.33
C GLY A 340 -14.47 -35.88 18.28
N SER A 341 -15.40 -36.82 18.49
CA SER A 341 -16.54 -37.01 17.59
C SER A 341 -17.45 -35.78 17.58
N GLU A 342 -18.00 -35.47 16.41
CA GLU A 342 -18.70 -34.21 16.15
C GLU A 342 -20.15 -34.44 15.75
N GLN A 343 -21.03 -33.63 16.31
CA GLN A 343 -22.47 -33.72 16.08
C GLN A 343 -23.04 -32.31 15.86
N TYR A 344 -23.92 -32.19 14.86
CA TYR A 344 -24.53 -30.92 14.46
C TYR A 344 -26.03 -30.96 14.71
N TYR A 345 -26.51 -29.96 15.42
CA TYR A 345 -27.90 -29.82 15.80
C TYR A 345 -28.45 -28.45 15.38
N VAL A 346 -29.77 -28.38 15.26
CA VAL A 346 -30.51 -27.12 15.32
C VAL A 346 -30.93 -26.94 16.76
N HIS A 347 -30.87 -25.72 17.31
CA HIS A 347 -31.10 -25.39 18.72
C HIS A 347 -32.35 -26.08 19.30
N ASN A 348 -33.45 -26.07 18.54
CA ASN A 348 -34.75 -26.64 18.95
C ASN A 348 -34.90 -28.15 18.66
N LYS A 349 -33.85 -28.82 18.20
CA LYS A 349 -33.80 -30.26 17.87
C LYS A 349 -32.59 -30.94 18.52
N THR A 350 -32.16 -30.44 19.67
CA THR A 350 -31.07 -31.02 20.45
C THR A 350 -31.58 -32.18 21.33
N PRO A 351 -30.79 -33.24 21.55
CA PRO A 351 -31.15 -34.31 22.48
C PRO A 351 -31.30 -33.79 23.92
N ALA A 352 -32.24 -34.34 24.68
CA ALA A 352 -32.52 -33.93 26.06
C ALA A 352 -31.30 -34.04 27.00
N GLU A 353 -30.35 -34.92 26.66
CA GLU A 353 -29.08 -35.11 27.38
C GLU A 353 -28.21 -33.83 27.39
N LEU A 354 -28.37 -32.96 26.38
CA LEU A 354 -27.61 -31.71 26.26
C LEU A 354 -28.27 -30.52 26.97
N ASP A 355 -29.49 -30.65 27.51
CA ASP A 355 -30.26 -29.53 28.09
C ASP A 355 -29.51 -28.77 29.18
N LYS A 356 -28.80 -29.49 30.06
CA LYS A 356 -27.99 -28.87 31.11
C LYS A 356 -26.82 -28.05 30.53
N LYS A 357 -26.15 -28.60 29.50
CA LYS A 357 -25.04 -27.93 28.80
C LYS A 357 -25.52 -26.70 28.03
N LEU A 358 -26.70 -26.79 27.41
CA LEU A 358 -27.35 -25.68 26.71
C LEU A 358 -27.71 -24.53 27.67
N LYS A 359 -28.28 -24.84 28.84
CA LYS A 359 -28.57 -23.83 29.87
C LYS A 359 -27.29 -23.11 30.33
N LEU A 360 -26.20 -23.85 30.52
CA LEU A 360 -24.90 -23.27 30.85
C LEU A 360 -24.35 -22.40 29.72
N LEU A 361 -24.45 -22.84 28.46
CA LEU A 361 -24.07 -22.02 27.30
C LEU A 361 -24.86 -20.70 27.27
N SER A 362 -26.18 -20.76 27.48
CA SER A 362 -27.02 -19.55 27.57
C SER A 362 -26.59 -18.64 28.72
N TYR A 363 -26.20 -19.22 29.86
CA TYR A 363 -25.70 -18.47 31.01
C TYR A 363 -24.38 -17.74 30.68
N PHE A 364 -23.38 -18.45 30.16
CA PHE A 364 -22.10 -17.85 29.74
C PHE A 364 -22.31 -16.75 28.70
N ARG A 365 -23.15 -17.02 27.68
CA ARG A 365 -23.50 -16.02 26.65
C ARG A 365 -24.07 -14.76 27.28
N ARG A 366 -25.12 -14.89 28.10
CA ARG A 366 -25.78 -13.73 28.73
C ARG A 366 -24.80 -12.93 29.58
N TYR A 367 -24.01 -13.61 30.40
CA TYR A 367 -22.99 -12.96 31.22
C TYR A 367 -21.98 -12.17 30.36
N MET A 368 -21.45 -12.77 29.29
CA MET A 368 -20.49 -12.09 28.39
C MET A 368 -21.13 -10.91 27.66
N THR A 369 -22.41 -11.01 27.28
CA THR A 369 -23.15 -9.91 26.65
C THR A 369 -23.36 -8.74 27.62
N GLU A 370 -23.75 -9.01 28.86
CA GLU A 370 -24.12 -7.99 29.85
C GLU A 370 -22.93 -7.34 30.55
N HIS A 371 -21.81 -8.06 30.71
CA HIS A 371 -20.72 -7.62 31.60
C HIS A 371 -19.37 -7.41 30.94
N LEU A 372 -19.18 -7.82 29.68
CA LEU A 372 -17.89 -7.71 28.99
C LEU A 372 -17.99 -6.84 27.75
N MET A 373 -16.98 -6.00 27.53
CA MET A 373 -16.81 -5.26 26.27
C MET A 373 -16.18 -6.13 25.19
N LYS A 374 -16.60 -5.95 23.93
CA LYS A 374 -16.04 -6.69 22.79
C LYS A 374 -14.66 -6.12 22.43
N ALA A 375 -13.64 -6.96 22.41
CA ALA A 375 -12.32 -6.54 21.93
C ALA A 375 -12.35 -6.38 20.39
N GLY A 376 -12.05 -5.16 19.91
CA GLY A 376 -12.02 -4.85 18.47
C GLY A 376 -13.39 -4.50 17.86
N ASP A 377 -14.28 -3.85 18.62
CA ASP A 377 -15.67 -3.57 18.24
C ASP A 377 -15.84 -2.76 16.93
N THR A 378 -14.83 -1.98 16.55
CA THR A 378 -14.83 -1.14 15.33
C THR A 378 -14.42 -1.89 14.05
N ILE A 379 -14.09 -3.18 14.14
CA ILE A 379 -13.45 -3.93 13.05
C ILE A 379 -14.47 -4.80 12.34
N ARG A 380 -14.59 -4.60 11.02
CA ARG A 380 -15.40 -5.47 10.17
C ARG A 380 -14.70 -6.82 10.02
N THR A 381 -15.31 -7.89 10.50
CA THR A 381 -14.92 -9.27 10.19
C THR A 381 -15.11 -9.51 8.69
N GLN A 382 -14.11 -10.11 8.05
CA GLN A 382 -14.26 -10.57 6.68
C GLN A 382 -15.15 -11.82 6.70
N GLU A 383 -16.22 -11.85 5.90
CA GLU A 383 -17.07 -13.03 5.79
C GLU A 383 -16.21 -14.21 5.34
N ALA A 384 -16.14 -15.26 6.17
CA ALA A 384 -15.51 -16.50 5.78
C ALA A 384 -16.33 -17.12 4.65
N ASP A 385 -15.67 -17.75 3.67
CA ASP A 385 -16.37 -18.57 2.69
C ASP A 385 -17.29 -19.55 3.43
N ASN A 386 -18.57 -19.61 3.01
CA ASN A 386 -19.66 -20.40 3.61
C ASN A 386 -19.36 -21.92 3.74
N LEU A 387 -18.19 -22.37 3.30
CA LEU A 387 -17.68 -23.74 3.31
C LEU A 387 -16.67 -24.03 4.44
N SER A 388 -16.26 -23.03 5.21
CA SER A 388 -15.24 -23.20 6.26
C SER A 388 -15.85 -23.58 7.62
N ARG A 389 -15.35 -24.67 8.20
CA ARG A 389 -15.73 -25.17 9.53
C ARG A 389 -15.37 -24.15 10.61
N ALA A 390 -16.34 -23.78 11.46
CA ALA A 390 -16.12 -22.81 12.53
C ALA A 390 -15.01 -23.28 13.50
N PRO A 391 -13.97 -22.47 13.76
CA PRO A 391 -12.92 -22.84 14.69
C PRO A 391 -13.45 -22.84 16.12
N TYR A 392 -12.92 -23.73 16.95
CA TYR A 392 -13.26 -23.84 18.37
C TYR A 392 -12.02 -23.85 19.23
N LEU A 393 -12.19 -23.55 20.52
CA LEU A 393 -11.10 -23.56 21.49
C LEU A 393 -10.55 -24.98 21.64
N HIS A 394 -9.29 -25.16 21.23
CA HIS A 394 -8.53 -26.39 21.39
C HIS A 394 -7.99 -26.49 22.82
N MET A 395 -7.35 -25.43 23.31
CA MET A 395 -6.82 -25.36 24.68
C MET A 395 -6.80 -23.92 25.20
N TRP A 396 -6.88 -23.78 26.53
CA TRP A 396 -6.57 -22.54 27.25
C TRP A 396 -5.68 -22.83 28.45
N GLN A 397 -4.88 -21.86 28.83
CA GLN A 397 -4.02 -21.96 30.02
C GLN A 397 -3.85 -20.59 30.67
N ARG A 398 -3.98 -20.56 32.00
CA ARG A 398 -3.67 -19.37 32.80
C ARG A 398 -2.20 -19.35 33.21
N SER A 399 -1.65 -18.15 33.28
CA SER A 399 -0.36 -17.86 33.89
C SER A 399 -0.44 -16.62 34.77
N SER A 400 0.63 -16.31 35.50
CA SER A 400 0.75 -15.05 36.24
C SER A 400 0.74 -13.82 35.34
N SER A 401 1.09 -13.96 34.05
CA SER A 401 1.17 -12.85 33.10
C SER A 401 -0.09 -12.68 32.25
N GLY A 402 -0.97 -13.68 32.18
CA GLY A 402 -2.13 -13.63 31.29
C GLY A 402 -2.84 -14.95 31.05
N VAL A 403 -3.73 -14.96 30.07
CA VAL A 403 -4.44 -16.15 29.59
C VAL A 403 -4.06 -16.43 28.15
N MET A 404 -3.62 -17.66 27.89
CA MET A 404 -3.27 -18.17 26.56
C MET A 404 -4.43 -19.01 26.01
N LEU A 405 -4.75 -18.83 24.75
CA LEU A 405 -5.91 -19.42 24.07
C LEU A 405 -5.48 -19.91 22.69
N GLN A 406 -5.78 -21.16 22.34
CA GLN A 406 -5.51 -21.70 21.02
C GLN A 406 -6.79 -22.21 20.37
N LEU A 407 -7.07 -21.76 19.15
CA LEU A 407 -8.16 -22.25 18.32
C LEU A 407 -7.67 -23.39 17.41
N THR A 408 -8.60 -24.23 16.95
CA THR A 408 -8.30 -25.39 16.08
C THR A 408 -7.78 -25.04 14.69
N ASN A 409 -7.97 -23.81 14.22
CA ASN A 409 -7.37 -23.31 12.96
C ASN A 409 -5.91 -22.84 13.14
N GLY A 410 -5.32 -23.03 14.33
CA GLY A 410 -3.96 -22.62 14.65
C GLY A 410 -3.83 -21.18 15.14
N THR A 411 -4.90 -20.38 15.18
CA THR A 411 -4.85 -19.05 15.81
C THR A 411 -4.49 -19.19 17.28
N PHE A 412 -3.46 -18.46 17.71
CA PHE A 412 -2.98 -18.44 19.10
C PHE A 412 -3.07 -17.02 19.66
N GLN A 413 -3.78 -16.86 20.76
CA GLN A 413 -4.07 -15.59 21.38
C GLN A 413 -3.54 -15.55 22.81
N ILE A 414 -2.94 -14.43 23.20
CA ILE A 414 -2.57 -14.16 24.60
C ILE A 414 -3.22 -12.85 25.02
N ASN A 415 -3.92 -12.89 26.15
CA ASN A 415 -4.44 -11.70 26.82
C ASN A 415 -3.58 -11.42 28.05
N PHE A 416 -2.84 -10.32 28.06
CA PHE A 416 -1.94 -9.95 29.15
C PHE A 416 -2.69 -9.26 30.28
N SER A 417 -2.37 -9.65 31.51
CA SER A 417 -3.01 -9.11 32.72
C SER A 417 -2.39 -7.79 33.18
N THR A 418 -1.14 -7.51 32.81
CA THR A 418 -0.33 -6.39 33.31
C THR A 418 -0.71 -5.05 32.70
N ASP A 419 -0.96 -5.03 31.39
CA ASP A 419 -1.22 -3.81 30.61
C ASP A 419 -2.52 -3.90 29.81
N HIS A 420 -3.30 -4.97 30.01
CA HIS A 420 -4.52 -5.29 29.27
C HIS A 420 -4.37 -5.38 27.74
N SER A 421 -3.12 -5.50 27.26
CA SER A 421 -2.81 -5.71 25.86
C SER A 421 -3.13 -7.15 25.45
N LYS A 422 -3.25 -7.37 24.14
CA LYS A 422 -3.50 -8.70 23.56
C LYS A 422 -2.68 -8.88 22.31
N ILE A 423 -2.19 -10.10 22.10
CA ILE A 423 -1.65 -10.52 20.81
C ILE A 423 -2.48 -11.68 20.25
N ILE A 424 -2.71 -11.68 18.95
CA ILE A 424 -3.40 -12.74 18.21
C ILE A 424 -2.51 -13.12 17.04
N MET A 425 -1.85 -14.26 17.13
CA MET A 425 -0.98 -14.80 16.08
C MET A 425 -1.79 -15.68 15.15
N CYS A 426 -1.69 -15.41 13.85
CA CYS A 426 -2.32 -16.19 12.80
C CYS A 426 -1.22 -16.82 11.92
N PRO A 427 -0.89 -18.11 12.12
CA PRO A 427 0.16 -18.79 11.37
C PRO A 427 -0.09 -18.81 9.85
N LEU A 428 -1.34 -18.99 9.42
CA LEU A 428 -1.73 -19.00 8.00
C LEU A 428 -1.37 -17.68 7.29
N MET A 429 -1.51 -16.57 8.01
CA MET A 429 -1.21 -15.24 7.47
C MET A 429 0.26 -14.83 7.68
N GLN A 430 1.01 -15.63 8.45
CA GLN A 430 2.32 -15.28 8.98
C GLN A 430 2.31 -13.87 9.61
N ALA A 431 1.31 -13.61 10.45
CA ALA A 431 1.07 -12.30 11.05
C ALA A 431 0.63 -12.38 12.52
N VAL A 432 0.79 -11.27 13.23
CA VAL A 432 0.33 -11.04 14.60
C VAL A 432 -0.48 -9.75 14.67
N THR A 433 -1.68 -9.84 15.21
CA THR A 433 -2.45 -8.67 15.61
C THR A 433 -2.11 -8.29 17.04
N TYR A 434 -1.84 -7.01 17.27
CA TYR A 434 -1.65 -6.40 18.57
C TYR A 434 -2.83 -5.49 18.90
N ILE A 435 -3.40 -5.67 20.08
CA ILE A 435 -4.40 -4.79 20.67
C ILE A 435 -3.77 -4.17 21.90
N ASP A 436 -3.49 -2.87 21.87
CA ASP A 436 -2.85 -2.18 22.99
C ASP A 436 -3.83 -1.85 24.13
N ALA A 437 -3.31 -1.19 25.18
CA ALA A 437 -4.09 -0.77 26.35
C ALA A 437 -5.27 0.14 25.95
N ASP A 438 -5.02 1.04 25.00
CA ASP A 438 -5.97 2.02 24.43
C ASP A 438 -6.95 1.39 23.43
N LYS A 439 -6.88 0.06 23.24
CA LYS A 439 -7.73 -0.72 22.34
C LYS A 439 -7.50 -0.42 20.86
N ASN A 440 -6.37 0.18 20.49
CA ASN A 440 -5.99 0.27 19.10
C ASN A 440 -5.63 -1.12 18.58
N PHE A 441 -6.16 -1.46 17.42
CA PHE A 441 -5.97 -2.76 16.79
C PHE A 441 -5.07 -2.64 15.57
N ARG A 442 -3.99 -3.41 15.52
CA ARG A 442 -3.00 -3.35 14.44
C ARG A 442 -2.46 -4.74 14.10
N THR A 443 -2.38 -5.10 12.80
CA THR A 443 -1.91 -6.44 12.37
C THR A 443 -0.61 -6.41 11.60
N TYR A 444 0.42 -7.04 12.14
CA TYR A 444 1.79 -7.00 11.65
C TYR A 444 2.21 -8.34 11.07
N ARG A 445 2.74 -8.39 9.84
CA ARG A 445 3.39 -9.61 9.34
C ARG A 445 4.70 -9.87 10.11
N PHE A 446 5.02 -11.13 10.37
CA PHE A 446 6.27 -11.51 11.04
C PHE A 446 7.50 -11.07 10.23
N ASN A 447 7.46 -11.18 8.90
CA ASN A 447 8.53 -10.69 8.03
C ASN A 447 8.74 -9.17 8.19
N THR A 448 7.65 -8.40 8.31
CA THR A 448 7.70 -6.95 8.53
C THR A 448 8.32 -6.62 9.88
N ILE A 449 7.92 -7.33 10.95
CA ILE A 449 8.54 -7.16 12.28
C ILE A 449 10.04 -7.49 12.23
N SER A 450 10.42 -8.56 11.52
CA SER A 450 11.82 -8.96 11.39
C SER A 450 12.67 -7.93 10.64
N SER A 451 12.09 -7.20 9.67
CA SER A 451 12.82 -6.21 8.87
C SER A 451 12.82 -4.81 9.49
N CYS A 452 11.73 -4.43 10.15
CA CYS A 452 11.47 -3.06 10.60
C CYS A 452 11.52 -2.89 12.13
N GLY A 453 11.58 -3.99 12.89
CA GLY A 453 11.39 -3.98 14.33
C GLY A 453 9.91 -4.01 14.72
N ALA A 454 9.64 -4.25 16.00
CA ALA A 454 8.29 -4.23 16.57
C ALA A 454 8.00 -2.89 17.27
N VAL A 455 6.73 -2.50 17.29
CA VAL A 455 6.27 -1.36 18.10
C VAL A 455 6.50 -1.61 19.60
N PRO A 456 6.64 -0.56 20.44
CA PRO A 456 6.82 -0.71 21.87
C PRO A 456 5.77 -1.63 22.51
N GLY A 457 6.20 -2.52 23.42
CA GLY A 457 5.37 -3.53 24.09
C GLY A 457 5.10 -4.79 23.27
N LEU A 458 5.00 -4.70 21.93
CA LEU A 458 4.77 -5.89 21.09
C LEU A 458 5.95 -6.87 21.11
N LEU A 459 7.19 -6.38 21.12
CA LEU A 459 8.37 -7.26 21.14
C LEU A 459 8.40 -8.13 22.40
N GLU A 460 8.20 -7.53 23.56
CA GLU A 460 8.18 -8.22 24.86
C GLU A 460 7.06 -9.28 24.90
N ASN A 461 5.89 -8.92 24.37
CA ASN A 461 4.75 -9.82 24.25
C ASN A 461 5.05 -11.01 23.32
N LEU A 462 5.73 -10.77 22.20
CA LEU A 462 6.16 -11.82 21.26
C LEU A 462 7.25 -12.73 21.86
N GLU A 463 8.22 -12.18 22.59
CA GLU A 463 9.23 -12.96 23.29
C GLU A 463 8.63 -13.83 24.40
N TYR A 464 7.66 -13.30 25.13
CA TYR A 464 6.89 -14.08 26.09
C TYR A 464 6.15 -15.23 25.40
N ALA A 465 5.45 -14.93 24.30
CA ALA A 465 4.71 -15.93 23.55
C ALA A 465 5.62 -17.03 23.01
N TYR A 466 6.76 -16.65 22.43
CA TYR A 466 7.76 -17.60 21.92
C TYR A 466 8.26 -18.55 23.01
N ARG A 467 8.61 -18.04 24.21
CA ARG A 467 9.03 -18.87 25.34
C ARG A 467 7.94 -19.86 25.78
N LYS A 468 6.69 -19.40 25.86
CA LYS A 468 5.57 -20.25 26.27
C LYS A 468 5.22 -21.32 25.24
N ILE A 469 5.13 -20.95 23.97
CA ILE A 469 4.88 -21.89 22.88
C ILE A 469 6.00 -22.93 22.82
N SER A 470 7.26 -22.51 22.92
CA SER A 470 8.42 -23.42 22.91
C SER A 470 8.34 -24.44 24.06
N ALA A 471 7.97 -24.00 25.26
CA ALA A 471 7.79 -24.90 26.41
C ALA A 471 6.65 -25.91 26.18
N ILE A 472 5.52 -25.47 25.61
CA ILE A 472 4.39 -26.35 25.29
C ILE A 472 4.82 -27.42 24.26
N LEU A 473 5.56 -27.02 23.22
CA LEU A 473 6.02 -27.93 22.17
C LEU A 473 7.08 -28.94 22.66
N GLN A 474 7.89 -28.57 23.66
CA GLN A 474 8.87 -29.48 24.26
C GLN A 474 8.24 -30.56 25.15
N VAL A 475 7.06 -30.31 25.72
CA VAL A 475 6.31 -31.27 26.55
C VAL A 475 5.54 -32.31 25.69
N GLN A 476 5.40 -32.06 24.38
CA GLN A 476 4.71 -32.95 23.43
C GLN A 476 5.63 -33.88 22.64
N LYS A 477 6.95 -33.84 22.87
CA LYS A 477 7.92 -34.84 22.41
C LYS A 477 8.23 -35.81 23.54
#